data_AF-A0A1B8NVH8-F1
#
_entry.id   AF-A0A1B8NVH8-F1
#
_cell.length_a   1.000
_cell.length_b   1.000
_cell.length_c   1.000
_cell.angle_alpha   90.00
_cell.angle_beta   90.00
_cell.angle_gamma   90.00
#
_symmetry.space_group_name_H-M   'P 1'
#
loop_
_entity.id
_entity.type
_entity.pdbx_description
1 polymer ?
#
loop_
_entity_poly.entity_id
_entity_poly.type
_entity_poly.pdbx_seq_one_letter_code
_entity_poly.pdbx_strand_id
1 'polypeptide(L)'
;MGKNVVVLGTQWGDEGKGKVVDLLTESADAVVRFQGGHNAGHTLVIDGEKTVLHLIPSGILRDDKTCVIGNGVVLSPEALIEEIRELEAKGVPVRERLRLSPACPLILPYHVRLDQAREKARGVAKIGTTGRGIGPAYEDKVARRGLRLGDMLHRERFASKLGEVLDYHNFVLTKYHGEPAVDFQQVLDDAMRMADELRDMVCDTVTLVHNVRKAGENILFEGAQGSLLDIDHGTYPFVTSSNTTAGGTATGSGVGRCISTMCWASPRPTPLGSAPVPSPPSCSTSMAATWPRRATSSVPPPVAPVVVAGSMPWRCAMPCRSTRCRGSASPSWTCSTVWRTSVSVSVIAARMAMSSTRRWTPRAMKRSSRSTRTCRAGTSRRSA
;
A
#
# COMPACT_ATOMS: atom_id res chain seq x y z
N MET A 1 2.62 20.98 -12.82
CA MET A 1 1.56 19.98 -12.56
C MET A 1 2.18 18.91 -11.69
N GLY A 2 1.61 18.67 -10.50
CA GLY A 2 2.11 17.69 -9.54
C GLY A 2 2.06 16.26 -10.07
N LYS A 3 2.82 15.37 -9.45
CA LYS A 3 2.90 13.96 -9.80
C LYS A 3 1.96 13.16 -8.89
N ASN A 4 1.04 12.41 -9.50
CA ASN A 4 0.22 11.42 -8.81
C ASN A 4 0.83 10.04 -9.06
N VAL A 5 1.44 9.44 -8.05
CA VAL A 5 2.16 8.16 -8.16
C VAL A 5 1.47 7.11 -7.31
N VAL A 6 1.19 5.93 -7.89
CA VAL A 6 0.76 4.76 -7.10
C VAL A 6 1.92 3.83 -6.90
N VAL A 7 2.09 3.30 -5.70
CA VAL A 7 3.03 2.22 -5.40
C VAL A 7 2.27 0.97 -5.05
N LEU A 8 2.47 -0.08 -5.84
CA LEU A 8 1.77 -1.37 -5.72
C LEU A 8 2.76 -2.52 -5.72
N GLY A 9 2.36 -3.63 -5.12
CA GLY A 9 3.14 -4.87 -5.12
C GLY A 9 2.72 -5.69 -6.31
N THR A 10 3.63 -6.30 -7.06
CA THR A 10 3.26 -7.11 -8.23
C THR A 10 3.02 -8.58 -7.90
N GLN A 11 3.29 -9.02 -6.67
CA GLN A 11 3.28 -10.44 -6.28
C GLN A 11 2.20 -10.68 -5.20
N TRP A 12 2.48 -11.52 -4.20
CA TRP A 12 1.56 -11.91 -3.13
C TRP A 12 1.72 -11.08 -1.85
N GLY A 13 2.23 -9.84 -1.96
CA GLY A 13 2.55 -9.03 -0.78
C GLY A 13 3.94 -9.34 -0.21
N ASP A 14 4.44 -8.44 0.63
CA ASP A 14 5.80 -8.43 1.17
C ASP A 14 6.95 -8.27 0.15
N GLU A 15 6.73 -7.51 -0.92
CA GLU A 15 7.78 -7.20 -1.89
C GLU A 15 8.81 -6.19 -1.34
N GLY A 16 8.61 -5.64 -0.14
CA GLY A 16 9.42 -4.54 0.39
C GLY A 16 8.95 -3.14 -0.06
N LYS A 17 7.67 -2.99 -0.40
CA LYS A 17 7.05 -1.72 -0.82
C LYS A 17 7.35 -0.55 0.13
N GLY A 18 7.37 -0.82 1.44
CA GLY A 18 7.64 0.21 2.46
C GLY A 18 8.91 1.01 2.19
N LYS A 19 9.97 0.37 1.67
CA LYS A 19 11.23 1.08 1.32
C LYS A 19 11.08 2.02 0.12
N VAL A 20 10.28 1.63 -0.87
CA VAL A 20 10.01 2.46 -2.05
C VAL A 20 9.07 3.61 -1.68
N VAL A 21 8.05 3.31 -0.88
CA VAL A 21 7.11 4.30 -0.36
C VAL A 21 7.89 5.34 0.46
N ASP A 22 8.74 4.92 1.40
CA ASP A 22 9.58 5.83 2.19
C ASP A 22 10.41 6.78 1.31
N LEU A 23 11.14 6.24 0.33
CA LEU A 23 11.95 7.02 -0.60
C LEU A 23 11.11 8.02 -1.42
N LEU A 24 9.93 7.61 -1.89
CA LEU A 24 9.06 8.47 -2.69
C LEU A 24 8.30 9.49 -1.84
N THR A 25 8.12 9.21 -0.54
CA THR A 25 7.39 10.09 0.38
C THR A 25 8.13 11.38 0.64
N GLU A 26 9.47 11.41 0.48
CA GLU A 26 10.26 12.66 0.57
C GLU A 26 9.72 13.74 -0.36
N SER A 27 9.29 13.34 -1.56
CA SER A 27 8.80 14.25 -2.61
C SER A 27 7.27 14.38 -2.65
N ALA A 28 6.54 13.63 -1.81
CA ALA A 28 5.09 13.69 -1.75
C ALA A 28 4.63 14.79 -0.79
N ASP A 29 3.49 15.40 -1.05
CA ASP A 29 2.83 16.35 -0.15
C ASP A 29 1.67 15.67 0.61
N ALA A 30 1.02 14.71 -0.05
CA ALA A 30 0.03 13.84 0.57
C ALA A 30 0.32 12.35 0.30
N VAL A 31 0.07 11.50 1.31
CA VAL A 31 0.15 10.04 1.20
C VAL A 31 -1.20 9.42 1.50
N VAL A 32 -1.74 8.65 0.56
CA VAL A 32 -3.12 8.14 0.60
C VAL A 32 -3.13 6.60 0.58
N ARG A 33 -3.65 5.99 1.65
CA ARG A 33 -4.02 4.58 1.68
C ARG A 33 -5.44 4.44 1.12
N PHE A 34 -5.62 3.59 0.12
CA PHE A 34 -6.90 3.48 -0.62
C PHE A 34 -7.61 2.14 -0.46
N GLN A 35 -6.99 1.11 0.10
CA GLN A 35 -7.61 -0.21 0.26
C GLN A 35 -6.98 -1.03 1.38
N GLY A 36 -7.63 -2.15 1.71
CA GLY A 36 -7.20 -3.11 2.71
C GLY A 36 -7.61 -2.64 4.09
N GLY A 37 -6.85 -3.03 5.11
CA GLY A 37 -7.03 -2.54 6.47
C GLY A 37 -5.72 -2.71 7.25
N HIS A 38 -5.85 -3.00 8.54
CA HIS A 38 -4.72 -3.34 9.39
C HIS A 38 -4.11 -4.72 9.08
N ASN A 39 -4.54 -5.44 8.04
CA ASN A 39 -3.92 -6.70 7.59
C ASN A 39 -2.65 -6.52 6.76
N ALA A 40 -2.28 -5.27 6.46
CA ALA A 40 -1.00 -4.93 5.87
C ALA A 40 -0.01 -4.58 6.99
N GLY A 41 1.27 -4.86 6.76
CA GLY A 41 2.36 -4.37 7.59
C GLY A 41 3.45 -3.80 6.70
N HIS A 42 3.87 -2.56 6.95
CA HIS A 42 4.98 -1.92 6.27
C HIS A 42 6.04 -1.56 7.30
N THR A 43 7.20 -2.17 7.18
CA THR A 43 8.36 -1.83 7.99
C THR A 43 9.10 -0.67 7.35
N LEU A 44 9.24 0.41 8.10
CA LEU A 44 10.06 1.58 7.78
C LEU A 44 11.29 1.59 8.69
N VAL A 45 12.41 2.06 8.15
CA VAL A 45 13.64 2.27 8.93
C VAL A 45 14.11 3.69 8.66
N ILE A 46 13.88 4.59 9.61
CA ILE A 46 14.26 6.00 9.52
C ILE A 46 15.31 6.24 10.61
N ASP A 47 16.45 6.80 10.23
CA ASP A 47 17.58 7.09 11.14
C ASP A 47 18.02 5.91 12.01
N GLY A 48 17.84 4.69 11.50
CA GLY A 48 18.18 3.44 12.20
C GLY A 48 17.09 2.90 13.13
N GLU A 49 15.99 3.64 13.35
CA GLU A 49 14.83 3.16 14.10
C GLU A 49 13.85 2.42 13.19
N LYS A 50 13.46 1.22 13.61
CA LYS A 50 12.49 0.38 12.91
C LYS A 50 11.08 0.64 13.43
N THR A 51 10.18 1.07 12.56
CA THR A 51 8.75 1.26 12.86
C THR A 51 7.90 0.41 11.92
N VAL A 52 6.88 -0.26 12.45
CA VAL A 52 5.96 -1.10 11.67
C VAL A 52 4.59 -0.45 11.67
N LEU A 53 4.13 -0.05 10.49
CA LEU A 53 2.81 0.56 10.31
C LEU A 53 1.84 -0.44 9.68
N HIS A 54 0.55 -0.32 10.00
CA HIS A 54 -0.50 -1.19 9.53
C HIS A 54 -1.60 -0.43 8.79
N LEU A 55 -2.32 0.47 9.45
CA LEU A 55 -3.35 1.32 8.85
C LEU A 55 -2.80 2.67 8.42
N ILE A 56 -1.96 3.26 9.27
CA ILE A 56 -1.48 4.62 9.07
C ILE A 56 -0.54 4.65 7.87
N PRO A 57 -0.74 5.59 6.91
CA PRO A 57 0.15 5.73 5.76
C PRO A 57 1.60 6.01 6.18
N SER A 58 2.55 5.49 5.40
CA SER A 58 3.98 5.56 5.71
C SER A 58 4.54 6.98 5.84
N GLY A 59 3.86 7.97 5.25
CA GLY A 59 4.26 9.38 5.37
C GLY A 59 4.08 10.01 6.74
N ILE A 60 3.45 9.33 7.69
CA ILE A 60 3.22 9.90 9.03
C ILE A 60 4.52 10.24 9.76
N LEU A 61 5.59 9.50 9.45
CA LEU A 61 6.93 9.67 10.03
C LEU A 61 7.73 10.81 9.39
N ARG A 62 7.18 11.48 8.37
CA ARG A 62 7.81 12.63 7.72
C ARG A 62 7.05 13.90 8.09
N ASP A 63 7.80 14.97 8.31
CA ASP A 63 7.22 16.27 8.61
C ASP A 63 6.49 16.86 7.39
N ASP A 64 5.50 17.70 7.67
CA ASP A 64 4.72 18.44 6.67
C ASP A 64 3.97 17.57 5.64
N LYS A 65 3.73 16.29 5.95
CA LYS A 65 2.97 15.38 5.07
C LYS A 65 1.55 15.22 5.56
N THR A 66 0.59 15.34 4.65
CA THR A 66 -0.81 14.99 4.94
C THR A 66 -1.03 13.50 4.68
N CYS A 67 -1.39 12.76 5.72
CA CYS A 67 -1.70 11.34 5.61
C CYS A 67 -3.21 11.12 5.55
N VAL A 68 -3.66 10.33 4.57
CA VAL A 68 -5.09 10.10 4.32
C VAL A 68 -5.40 8.61 4.31
N ILE A 69 -6.39 8.21 5.11
CA ILE A 69 -7.05 6.91 4.99
C ILE A 69 -8.34 7.10 4.18
N GLY A 70 -8.31 6.64 2.93
CA GLY A 70 -9.39 6.78 1.97
C GLY A 70 -10.54 5.79 2.19
N ASN A 71 -11.68 6.08 1.56
CA ASN A 71 -12.95 5.36 1.72
C ASN A 71 -12.92 3.87 1.30
N GLY A 72 -11.87 3.42 0.60
CA GLY A 72 -11.72 2.03 0.22
C GLY A 72 -11.15 1.14 1.33
N VAL A 73 -10.57 1.72 2.38
CA VAL A 73 -10.00 1.01 3.53
C VAL A 73 -11.11 0.54 4.49
N VAL A 74 -11.03 -0.72 4.94
CA VAL A 74 -11.80 -1.22 6.08
C VAL A 74 -11.03 -0.92 7.37
N LEU A 75 -11.61 -0.06 8.21
CA LEU A 75 -10.94 0.58 9.33
C LEU A 75 -11.34 -0.11 10.64
N SER A 76 -10.36 -0.62 11.39
CA SER A 76 -10.56 -1.02 12.79
C SER A 76 -10.25 0.19 13.68
N PRO A 77 -11.24 0.77 14.39
CA PRO A 77 -10.99 1.91 15.27
C PRO A 77 -10.01 1.58 16.38
N GLU A 78 -10.11 0.38 16.94
CA GLU A 78 -9.23 -0.12 18.01
C GLU A 78 -7.77 -0.19 17.54
N ALA A 79 -7.52 -0.87 16.42
CA ALA A 79 -6.17 -1.01 15.88
C ALA A 79 -5.58 0.35 15.45
N LEU A 80 -6.42 1.25 14.94
CA LEU A 80 -5.97 2.60 14.57
C LEU A 80 -5.55 3.41 15.80
N ILE A 81 -6.35 3.38 16.88
CA ILE A 81 -6.06 4.12 18.11
C ILE A 81 -4.81 3.57 18.79
N GLU A 82 -4.64 2.24 18.81
CA GLU A 82 -3.40 1.60 19.29
C GLU A 82 -2.18 2.11 18.51
N GLU A 83 -2.24 2.07 17.18
CA GLU A 83 -1.15 2.53 16.30
C GLU A 83 -0.87 4.05 16.46
N ILE A 84 -1.91 4.87 16.65
CA ILE A 84 -1.76 6.31 16.96
C ILE A 84 -0.96 6.50 18.26
N ARG A 85 -1.37 5.82 19.34
CA ARG A 85 -0.74 5.96 20.66
C ARG A 85 0.71 5.49 20.66
N GLU A 86 1.01 4.40 19.95
CA GLU A 86 2.38 3.90 19.79
C GLU A 86 3.29 4.93 19.13
N LEU A 87 2.81 5.60 18.08
CA LEU A 87 3.56 6.61 17.35
C LEU A 87 3.71 7.92 18.13
N GLU A 88 2.66 8.36 18.83
CA GLU A 88 2.71 9.56 19.66
C GLU A 88 3.61 9.38 20.88
N ALA A 89 3.68 8.16 21.45
CA ALA A 89 4.66 7.83 22.49
C ALA A 89 6.11 7.99 22.02
N LYS A 90 6.34 7.95 20.70
CA LYS A 90 7.64 8.22 20.05
C LYS A 90 7.80 9.66 19.57
N GLY A 91 6.85 10.53 19.88
CA GLY A 91 6.89 11.95 19.51
C GLY A 91 6.38 12.28 18.10
N VAL A 92 5.72 11.35 17.42
CA VAL A 92 5.12 11.61 16.10
C VAL A 92 3.73 12.25 16.30
N PRO A 93 3.45 13.46 15.78
CA PRO A 93 2.17 14.15 15.98
C PRO A 93 1.11 13.61 14.99
N VAL A 94 0.61 12.40 15.26
CA VAL A 94 -0.26 11.67 14.32
C VAL A 94 -1.58 12.39 14.08
N ARG A 95 -2.27 12.82 15.15
CA ARG A 95 -3.59 13.47 15.03
C ARG A 95 -3.56 14.77 14.23
N GLU A 96 -2.43 15.47 14.20
CA GLU A 96 -2.27 16.69 13.42
C GLU A 96 -2.21 16.39 11.91
N ARG A 97 -1.59 15.27 11.52
CA ARG A 97 -1.26 14.92 10.13
C ARG A 97 -2.23 13.94 9.48
N LEU A 98 -2.94 13.14 10.27
CA LEU A 98 -3.81 12.07 9.77
C LEU A 98 -5.23 12.58 9.50
N ARG A 99 -5.80 12.15 8.37
CA ARG A 99 -7.18 12.44 7.95
C ARG A 99 -7.90 11.15 7.57
N LEU A 100 -9.13 11.00 8.05
CA LEU A 100 -9.92 9.78 7.94
C LEU A 100 -11.18 10.02 7.13
N SER A 101 -11.46 9.11 6.20
CA SER A 101 -12.71 9.17 5.45
C SER A 101 -13.89 8.73 6.32
N PRO A 102 -14.97 9.53 6.45
CA PRO A 102 -16.20 9.08 7.12
C PRO A 102 -16.85 7.90 6.38
N ALA A 103 -16.46 7.64 5.14
CA ALA A 103 -16.98 6.55 4.32
C ALA A 103 -16.25 5.21 4.49
N CYS A 104 -15.19 5.14 5.30
CA CYS A 104 -14.51 3.87 5.62
C CYS A 104 -15.50 2.91 6.30
N PRO A 105 -15.73 1.70 5.76
CA PRO A 105 -16.43 0.65 6.50
C PRO A 105 -15.64 0.26 7.74
N LEU A 106 -16.34 -0.13 8.79
CA LEU A 106 -15.73 -0.47 10.07
C LEU A 106 -15.48 -1.97 10.19
N ILE A 107 -14.35 -2.29 10.81
CA ILE A 107 -14.11 -3.59 11.42
C ILE A 107 -14.49 -3.45 12.89
N LEU A 108 -15.30 -4.39 13.36
CA LEU A 108 -15.87 -4.44 14.70
C LEU A 108 -15.71 -5.87 15.23
N PRO A 109 -15.87 -6.12 16.54
CA PRO A 109 -15.53 -7.43 17.12
C PRO A 109 -16.22 -8.63 16.44
N TYR A 110 -17.47 -8.50 16.01
CA TYR A 110 -18.18 -9.55 15.30
C TYR A 110 -17.55 -9.92 13.95
N HIS A 111 -16.90 -8.99 13.25
CA HIS A 111 -16.16 -9.29 12.02
C HIS A 111 -14.94 -10.17 12.30
N VAL A 112 -14.20 -9.87 13.36
CA VAL A 112 -13.03 -10.65 13.80
C VAL A 112 -13.45 -12.07 14.19
N ARG A 113 -14.51 -12.18 15.00
CA ARG A 113 -15.08 -13.47 15.42
C ARG A 113 -15.56 -14.29 14.22
N LEU A 114 -16.22 -13.66 13.25
CA LEU A 114 -16.71 -14.34 12.05
C LEU A 114 -15.59 -14.82 11.13
N ASP A 115 -14.53 -14.02 10.97
CA ASP A 115 -13.32 -14.41 10.19
C ASP A 115 -12.68 -15.66 10.78
N GLN A 116 -12.45 -15.65 12.10
CA GLN A 116 -11.88 -16.78 12.84
C GLN A 116 -12.78 -18.02 12.77
N ALA A 117 -14.10 -17.86 12.94
CA ALA A 117 -15.07 -18.94 12.89
C ALA A 117 -15.10 -19.63 11.50
N ARG A 118 -15.05 -18.83 10.43
CA ARG A 118 -15.03 -19.36 9.05
C ARG A 118 -13.74 -20.09 8.72
N GLU A 119 -12.58 -19.58 9.14
CA GLU A 119 -11.31 -20.28 8.95
C GLU A 119 -11.27 -21.60 9.75
N LYS A 120 -11.77 -21.60 10.99
CA LYS A 120 -11.93 -22.82 11.80
C LYS A 120 -12.82 -23.85 11.10
N ALA A 121 -13.97 -23.42 10.57
CA ALA A 121 -14.91 -24.30 9.86
C ALA A 121 -14.33 -24.89 8.57
N ARG A 122 -13.42 -24.19 7.89
CA ARG A 122 -12.75 -24.68 6.66
C ARG A 122 -11.66 -25.72 6.93
N GLY A 123 -11.14 -25.82 8.15
CA GLY A 123 -10.13 -26.80 8.53
C GLY A 123 -8.90 -26.79 7.62
N VAL A 124 -8.68 -27.86 6.86
CA VAL A 124 -7.54 -28.01 5.95
C VAL A 124 -7.63 -27.07 4.74
N ALA A 125 -8.85 -26.71 4.31
CA ALA A 125 -9.09 -25.83 3.16
C ALA A 125 -9.11 -24.34 3.53
N LYS A 126 -8.46 -23.96 4.64
CA LYS A 126 -8.37 -22.58 5.10
C LYS A 126 -7.64 -21.69 4.08
N ILE A 127 -8.06 -20.44 3.98
CA ILE A 127 -7.41 -19.45 3.10
C ILE A 127 -6.10 -18.97 3.72
N GLY A 128 -5.99 -19.00 5.05
CA GLY A 128 -4.91 -18.35 5.78
C GLY A 128 -5.17 -16.86 5.93
N THR A 129 -6.40 -16.48 6.31
CA THR A 129 -6.71 -15.08 6.59
C THR A 129 -5.90 -14.59 7.78
N THR A 130 -5.75 -13.27 7.90
CA THR A 130 -5.08 -12.64 9.05
C THR A 130 -5.89 -12.74 10.35
N GLY A 131 -7.13 -13.26 10.31
CA GLY A 131 -8.02 -13.32 11.48
C GLY A 131 -8.41 -11.94 12.03
N ARG A 132 -8.35 -10.91 11.18
CA ARG A 132 -8.51 -9.49 11.51
C ARG A 132 -9.86 -8.91 11.04
N GLY A 133 -10.76 -9.75 10.52
CA GLY A 133 -12.10 -9.32 10.13
C GLY A 133 -12.19 -8.57 8.79
N ILE A 134 -11.13 -8.61 7.97
CA ILE A 134 -11.07 -7.88 6.68
C ILE A 134 -12.15 -8.35 5.71
N GLY A 135 -12.23 -9.67 5.50
CA GLY A 135 -13.19 -10.27 4.58
C GLY A 135 -14.63 -9.98 4.99
N PRO A 136 -15.03 -10.31 6.23
CA PRO A 136 -16.36 -9.97 6.75
C PRO A 136 -16.73 -8.49 6.63
N ALA A 137 -15.80 -7.56 6.90
CA ALA A 137 -16.09 -6.12 6.76
C ALA A 137 -16.33 -5.70 5.29
N TYR A 138 -15.57 -6.26 4.35
CA TYR A 138 -15.83 -6.04 2.92
C TYR A 138 -17.13 -6.69 2.45
N GLU A 139 -17.49 -7.86 2.98
CA GLU A 139 -18.78 -8.51 2.70
C GLU A 139 -19.95 -7.63 3.15
N ASP A 140 -19.88 -7.09 4.37
CA ASP A 140 -20.91 -6.18 4.90
C ASP A 140 -21.01 -4.88 4.09
N LYS A 141 -19.86 -4.36 3.60
CA LYS A 141 -19.82 -3.22 2.68
C LYS A 141 -20.60 -3.50 1.39
N VAL A 142 -20.32 -4.61 0.71
CA VAL A 142 -20.97 -4.92 -0.58
C VAL A 142 -22.42 -5.40 -0.39
N ALA A 143 -22.74 -6.00 0.76
CA ALA A 143 -24.11 -6.32 1.17
C ALA A 143 -24.93 -5.08 1.55
N ARG A 144 -24.30 -3.90 1.67
CA ARG A 144 -24.92 -2.62 2.06
C ARG A 144 -25.48 -2.61 3.48
N ARG A 145 -24.97 -3.50 4.36
CA ARG A 145 -25.32 -3.53 5.79
C ARG A 145 -24.24 -2.93 6.69
N GLY A 146 -23.01 -2.83 6.20
CA GLY A 146 -21.85 -2.41 7.00
C GLY A 146 -21.97 -0.99 7.55
N LEU A 147 -21.57 -0.84 8.82
CA LEU A 147 -21.36 0.44 9.48
C LEU A 147 -20.12 1.14 8.92
N ARG A 148 -20.16 2.47 8.87
CA ARG A 148 -19.03 3.31 8.44
C ARG A 148 -18.56 4.23 9.56
N LEU A 149 -17.35 4.76 9.45
CA LEU A 149 -16.77 5.67 10.45
C LEU A 149 -17.68 6.89 10.72
N GLY A 150 -18.30 7.46 9.68
CA GLY A 150 -19.24 8.56 9.84
C GLY A 150 -20.51 8.19 10.63
N ASP A 151 -20.89 6.90 10.68
CA ASP A 151 -22.01 6.46 11.52
C ASP A 151 -21.64 6.58 13.01
N MET A 152 -20.38 6.30 13.40
CA MET A 152 -19.93 6.38 14.80
C MET A 152 -20.06 7.78 15.41
N LEU A 153 -20.07 8.82 14.57
CA LEU A 153 -20.24 10.21 15.02
C LEU A 153 -21.69 10.53 15.43
N HIS A 154 -22.63 9.62 15.19
CA HIS A 154 -24.06 9.77 15.47
C HIS A 154 -24.60 8.55 16.25
N ARG A 155 -24.57 8.63 17.58
CA ARG A 155 -24.89 7.51 18.49
C ARG A 155 -26.16 6.75 18.15
N GLU A 156 -27.29 7.44 17.99
CA GLU A 156 -28.60 6.80 17.74
C GLU A 156 -28.62 6.04 16.40
N ARG A 157 -28.09 6.66 15.35
CA ARG A 157 -27.96 6.05 14.02
C ARG A 157 -27.01 4.86 14.05
N PHE A 158 -25.90 4.95 14.77
CA PHE A 158 -24.96 3.85 14.96
C PHE A 158 -25.62 2.68 15.70
N ALA A 159 -26.28 2.95 16.82
CA ALA A 159 -26.93 1.94 17.65
C ALA A 159 -28.04 1.18 16.88
N SER A 160 -28.88 1.90 16.13
CA SER A 160 -29.93 1.27 15.32
C SER A 160 -29.34 0.29 14.28
N LYS A 161 -28.36 0.76 13.50
CA LYS A 161 -27.69 -0.06 12.48
C LYS A 161 -26.91 -1.22 13.09
N LEU A 162 -26.21 -0.98 14.20
CA LEU A 162 -25.49 -2.02 14.92
C LEU A 162 -26.44 -3.12 15.40
N GLY A 163 -27.63 -2.76 15.89
CA GLY A 163 -28.62 -3.73 16.35
C GLY A 163 -29.01 -4.72 15.24
N GLU A 164 -29.36 -4.19 14.06
CA GLU A 164 -29.75 -5.01 12.90
C GLU A 164 -28.60 -5.90 12.39
N VAL A 165 -27.39 -5.34 12.27
CA VAL A 165 -26.21 -6.06 11.77
C VAL A 165 -25.76 -7.13 12.76
N LEU A 166 -25.77 -6.81 14.05
CA LEU A 166 -25.32 -7.71 15.10
C LEU A 166 -26.32 -8.84 15.35
N ASP A 167 -27.63 -8.59 15.23
CA ASP A 167 -28.65 -9.65 15.27
C ASP A 167 -28.38 -10.72 14.19
N TYR A 168 -28.18 -10.28 12.94
CA TYR A 168 -27.81 -11.17 11.83
C TYR A 168 -26.52 -11.95 12.11
N HIS A 169 -25.44 -11.27 12.50
CA HIS A 169 -24.15 -11.93 12.71
C HIS A 169 -24.14 -12.82 13.95
N ASN A 170 -24.85 -12.47 15.02
CA ASN A 170 -25.01 -13.32 16.19
C ASN A 170 -25.81 -14.58 15.87
N PHE A 171 -26.84 -14.48 15.01
CA PHE A 171 -27.52 -15.66 14.51
C PHE A 171 -26.56 -16.59 13.75
N VAL A 172 -25.75 -16.04 12.84
CA VAL A 172 -24.76 -16.82 12.07
C VAL A 172 -23.69 -17.43 12.99
N LEU A 173 -23.12 -16.65 13.91
CA LEU A 173 -22.10 -17.12 14.86
C LEU A 173 -22.64 -18.25 15.74
N THR A 174 -23.81 -18.07 16.35
CA THR A 174 -24.35 -19.03 17.32
C THR A 174 -24.97 -20.25 16.65
N LYS A 175 -25.77 -20.07 15.59
CA LYS A 175 -26.55 -21.16 14.99
C LYS A 175 -25.79 -21.93 13.92
N TYR A 176 -24.93 -21.27 13.16
CA TYR A 176 -24.18 -21.92 12.07
C TYR A 176 -22.77 -22.31 12.50
N HIS A 177 -22.06 -21.44 13.23
CA HIS A 177 -20.67 -21.71 13.64
C HIS A 177 -20.52 -22.28 15.06
N GLY A 178 -21.57 -22.25 15.88
CA GLY A 178 -21.50 -22.70 17.28
C GLY A 178 -20.57 -21.85 18.15
N GLU A 179 -20.34 -20.59 17.76
CA GLU A 179 -19.49 -19.65 18.48
C GLU A 179 -20.34 -18.72 19.37
N PRO A 180 -19.80 -18.23 20.51
CA PRO A 180 -20.47 -17.26 21.35
C PRO A 180 -20.91 -16.00 20.60
N ALA A 181 -22.11 -15.51 20.95
CA ALA A 181 -22.60 -14.21 20.50
C ALA A 181 -21.71 -13.08 21.01
N VAL A 182 -21.67 -11.99 20.24
CA VAL A 182 -21.01 -10.73 20.60
C VAL A 182 -22.04 -9.82 21.28
N ASP A 183 -21.64 -9.22 22.39
CA ASP A 183 -22.51 -8.35 23.18
C ASP A 183 -22.73 -7.00 22.49
N PHE A 184 -24.00 -6.58 22.39
CA PHE A 184 -24.38 -5.34 21.73
C PHE A 184 -23.89 -4.11 22.50
N GLN A 185 -24.11 -4.10 23.82
CA GLN A 185 -23.89 -2.93 24.65
C GLN A 185 -22.39 -2.63 24.74
N GLN A 186 -21.57 -3.66 24.90
CA GLN A 186 -20.12 -3.58 24.88
C GLN A 186 -19.60 -2.96 23.57
N VAL A 187 -20.04 -3.49 22.41
CA VAL A 187 -19.60 -2.97 21.12
C VAL A 187 -20.04 -1.51 20.92
N LEU A 188 -21.25 -1.16 21.36
CA LEU A 188 -21.74 0.21 21.28
C LEU A 188 -20.90 1.16 22.13
N ASP A 189 -20.66 0.82 23.40
CA ASP A 189 -19.96 1.69 24.35
C ASP A 189 -18.48 1.87 23.95
N ASP A 190 -17.82 0.78 23.53
CA ASP A 190 -16.46 0.85 23.01
C ASP A 190 -16.39 1.69 21.73
N ALA A 191 -17.34 1.54 20.81
CA ALA A 191 -17.40 2.34 19.60
C ALA A 191 -17.60 3.83 19.90
N MET A 192 -18.45 4.19 20.87
CA MET A 192 -18.66 5.60 21.24
C MET A 192 -17.41 6.23 21.86
N ARG A 193 -16.72 5.50 22.73
CA ARG A 193 -15.43 5.95 23.30
C ARG A 193 -14.40 6.22 22.19
N MET A 194 -14.28 5.30 21.24
CA MET A 194 -13.36 5.45 20.11
C MET A 194 -13.80 6.55 19.14
N ALA A 195 -15.10 6.80 18.98
CA ALA A 195 -15.63 7.85 18.13
C ALA A 195 -15.14 9.24 18.58
N ASP A 196 -15.10 9.48 19.89
CA ASP A 196 -14.64 10.75 20.45
C ASP A 196 -13.14 10.98 20.19
N GLU A 197 -12.30 9.95 20.27
CA GLU A 197 -10.87 10.06 19.98
C GLU A 197 -10.57 10.30 18.48
N LEU A 198 -11.43 9.80 17.59
CA LEU A 198 -11.22 9.88 16.14
C LEU A 198 -11.86 11.12 15.50
N ARG A 199 -12.81 11.76 16.20
CA ARG A 199 -13.70 12.82 15.67
C ARG A 199 -12.97 13.90 14.88
N ASP A 200 -11.89 14.44 15.44
CA ASP A 200 -11.18 15.59 14.87
C ASP A 200 -10.35 15.25 13.61
N MET A 201 -10.08 13.97 13.38
CA MET A 201 -9.40 13.51 12.17
C MET A 201 -10.37 13.20 11.02
N VAL A 202 -11.67 13.11 11.28
CA VAL A 202 -12.66 12.76 10.25
C VAL A 202 -12.95 13.97 9.36
N CYS A 203 -12.75 13.84 8.05
CA CYS A 203 -13.06 14.90 7.09
C CYS A 203 -13.47 14.35 5.71
N ASP A 204 -13.98 15.20 4.83
CA ASP A 204 -14.18 14.81 3.42
C ASP A 204 -12.83 14.62 2.71
N THR A 205 -12.33 13.39 2.77
CA THR A 205 -11.07 12.99 2.16
C THR A 205 -11.08 13.07 0.65
N VAL A 206 -12.25 12.91 0.00
CA VAL A 206 -12.35 12.97 -1.47
C VAL A 206 -12.10 14.41 -1.92
N THR A 207 -12.77 15.37 -1.28
CA THR A 207 -12.54 16.79 -1.54
C THR A 207 -11.11 17.21 -1.19
N LEU A 208 -10.58 16.76 -0.04
CA LEU A 208 -9.20 17.04 0.37
C LEU A 208 -8.19 16.59 -0.68
N VAL A 209 -8.22 15.31 -1.08
CA VAL A 209 -7.28 14.77 -2.06
C VAL A 209 -7.47 15.43 -3.43
N HIS A 210 -8.71 15.77 -3.80
CA HIS A 210 -8.98 16.52 -5.02
C HIS A 210 -8.34 17.91 -4.99
N ASN A 211 -8.39 18.62 -3.86
CA ASN A 211 -7.83 19.96 -3.70
C ASN A 211 -6.30 19.93 -3.76
N VAL A 212 -5.64 18.99 -3.07
CA VAL A 212 -4.18 18.74 -3.18
C VAL A 212 -3.80 18.55 -4.66
N ARG A 213 -4.55 17.71 -5.38
CA ARG A 213 -4.31 17.47 -6.81
C ARG A 213 -4.47 18.75 -7.65
N LYS A 214 -5.48 19.56 -7.37
CA LYS A 214 -5.77 20.82 -8.07
C LYS A 214 -4.71 21.89 -7.80
N ALA A 215 -4.16 21.93 -6.59
CA ALA A 215 -3.03 22.79 -6.23
C ALA A 215 -1.73 22.41 -6.97
N GLY A 216 -1.70 21.23 -7.63
CA GLY A 216 -0.52 20.75 -8.35
C GLY A 216 0.54 20.19 -7.43
N GLU A 217 0.15 19.79 -6.22
CA GLU A 217 0.97 19.08 -5.24
C GLU A 217 1.12 17.59 -5.62
N ASN A 218 2.14 16.94 -5.08
CA ASN A 218 2.48 15.55 -5.34
C ASN A 218 1.71 14.62 -4.40
N ILE A 219 1.04 13.61 -4.97
CA ILE A 219 0.26 12.63 -4.22
C ILE A 219 0.87 11.25 -4.42
N LEU A 220 1.16 10.58 -3.31
CA LEU A 220 1.59 9.20 -3.27
C LEU A 220 0.42 8.31 -2.80
N PHE A 221 -0.01 7.39 -3.65
CA PHE A 221 -0.99 6.39 -3.29
C PHE A 221 -0.29 5.11 -2.86
N GLU A 222 -0.46 4.75 -1.59
CA GLU A 222 0.17 3.61 -0.96
C GLU A 222 -0.73 2.38 -1.08
N GLY A 223 -0.31 1.40 -1.87
CA GLY A 223 -0.98 0.12 -2.01
C GLY A 223 -0.57 -0.87 -0.91
N ALA A 224 -1.56 -1.54 -0.32
CA ALA A 224 -1.36 -2.67 0.56
C ALA A 224 -1.37 -4.00 -0.23
N GLN A 225 -0.74 -5.06 0.30
CA GLN A 225 -0.64 -6.38 -0.37
C GLN A 225 -0.07 -6.27 -1.81
N GLY A 226 -0.24 -7.30 -2.64
CA GLY A 226 0.23 -7.31 -4.03
C GLY A 226 -0.86 -7.73 -5.01
N SER A 227 -0.64 -7.48 -6.30
CA SER A 227 -1.61 -7.71 -7.38
C SER A 227 -2.08 -9.16 -7.48
N LEU A 228 -1.27 -10.15 -7.06
CA LEU A 228 -1.68 -11.56 -7.08
C LEU A 228 -2.56 -11.96 -5.89
N LEU A 229 -2.78 -11.03 -4.94
CA LEU A 229 -3.80 -11.12 -3.91
C LEU A 229 -5.05 -10.27 -4.22
N ASP A 230 -5.15 -9.67 -5.41
CA ASP A 230 -6.35 -8.92 -5.82
C ASP A 230 -7.58 -9.85 -5.85
N ILE A 231 -8.73 -9.37 -5.38
CA ILE A 231 -9.97 -10.16 -5.33
C ILE A 231 -10.44 -10.65 -6.72
N ASP A 232 -10.17 -9.88 -7.77
CA ASP A 232 -10.58 -10.19 -9.15
C ASP A 232 -9.45 -10.81 -9.97
N HIS A 233 -8.22 -10.36 -9.76
CA HIS A 233 -7.07 -10.68 -10.62
C HIS A 233 -6.02 -11.57 -9.97
N GLY A 234 -6.20 -11.92 -8.69
CA GLY A 234 -5.29 -12.77 -7.94
C GLY A 234 -5.60 -14.27 -8.05
N THR A 235 -4.93 -15.07 -7.22
CA THR A 235 -5.11 -16.53 -7.15
C THR A 235 -6.36 -16.95 -6.38
N TYR A 236 -7.55 -16.54 -6.84
CA TYR A 236 -8.82 -16.81 -6.16
C TYR A 236 -9.03 -18.32 -5.92
N PRO A 237 -9.50 -18.76 -4.71
CA PRO A 237 -9.96 -17.96 -3.58
C PRO A 237 -8.87 -17.50 -2.60
N PHE A 238 -7.60 -17.80 -2.85
CA PHE A 238 -6.46 -17.45 -1.98
C PHE A 238 -5.98 -16.01 -2.22
N VAL A 239 -6.89 -15.06 -1.97
CA VAL A 239 -6.74 -13.63 -2.23
C VAL A 239 -7.24 -12.82 -1.03
N THR A 240 -6.99 -11.51 -1.04
CA THR A 240 -7.67 -10.60 -0.11
C THR A 240 -9.01 -10.14 -0.69
N SER A 241 -9.84 -9.49 0.11
CA SER A 241 -11.20 -9.06 -0.26
C SER A 241 -11.27 -7.65 -0.85
N SER A 242 -10.13 -7.10 -1.27
CA SER A 242 -9.98 -5.77 -1.86
C SER A 242 -9.27 -5.83 -3.21
N ASN A 243 -9.44 -4.77 -4.01
CA ASN A 243 -8.64 -4.58 -5.22
C ASN A 243 -7.28 -4.00 -4.84
N THR A 244 -6.23 -4.80 -5.02
CA THR A 244 -4.84 -4.41 -4.75
C THR A 244 -4.18 -3.79 -5.98
N THR A 245 -4.83 -3.87 -7.14
CA THR A 245 -4.38 -3.26 -8.39
C THR A 245 -4.59 -1.75 -8.44
N ALA A 246 -3.96 -1.08 -9.42
CA ALA A 246 -3.98 0.38 -9.58
C ALA A 246 -5.40 0.97 -9.66
N GLY A 247 -6.36 0.22 -10.22
CA GLY A 247 -7.76 0.63 -10.32
C GLY A 247 -8.40 0.89 -8.95
N GLY A 248 -7.97 0.17 -7.91
CA GLY A 248 -8.40 0.37 -6.53
C GLY A 248 -8.12 1.79 -6.01
N THR A 249 -7.13 2.48 -6.58
CA THR A 249 -6.83 3.86 -6.21
C THR A 249 -8.02 4.77 -6.48
N ALA A 250 -8.66 4.63 -7.64
CA ALA A 250 -9.77 5.49 -8.02
C ALA A 250 -11.01 5.24 -7.16
N THR A 251 -11.36 3.97 -6.96
CA THR A 251 -12.52 3.58 -6.16
C THR A 251 -12.31 3.82 -4.66
N GLY A 252 -11.08 3.72 -4.19
CA GLY A 252 -10.72 3.81 -2.78
C GLY A 252 -10.32 5.19 -2.26
N SER A 253 -10.16 6.18 -3.16
CA SER A 253 -9.83 7.57 -2.79
C SER A 253 -10.75 8.62 -3.42
N GLY A 254 -11.63 8.24 -4.36
CA GLY A 254 -12.49 9.17 -5.10
C GLY A 254 -11.78 9.99 -6.18
N VAL A 255 -10.54 9.62 -6.54
CA VAL A 255 -9.74 10.34 -7.54
C VAL A 255 -9.83 9.67 -8.92
N GLY A 256 -10.23 10.44 -9.94
CA GLY A 256 -10.29 9.97 -11.34
C GLY A 256 -8.93 9.69 -12.01
N ARG A 257 -8.99 9.16 -13.25
CA ARG A 257 -7.95 8.47 -14.06
C ARG A 257 -6.59 9.19 -14.31
N CYS A 258 -6.30 10.35 -13.74
CA CYS A 258 -5.04 11.08 -13.95
C CYS A 258 -3.93 10.63 -12.99
N ILE A 259 -3.51 9.37 -13.10
CA ILE A 259 -2.59 8.73 -12.15
C ILE A 259 -1.47 8.02 -12.91
N SER A 260 -0.21 8.26 -12.52
CA SER A 260 0.96 7.51 -12.98
C SER A 260 1.18 6.32 -12.04
N THR A 261 1.34 5.11 -12.58
CA THR A 261 1.46 3.89 -11.77
C THR A 261 2.90 3.41 -11.74
N MET A 262 3.43 3.16 -10.53
CA MET A 262 4.71 2.51 -10.30
C MET A 262 4.49 1.15 -9.62
N CYS A 263 5.01 0.09 -10.25
CA CYS A 263 4.87 -1.28 -9.77
C CYS A 263 6.19 -1.76 -9.16
N TRP A 264 6.13 -2.43 -8.02
CA TRP A 264 7.30 -2.97 -7.32
C TRP A 264 7.24 -4.49 -7.18
N ALA A 265 8.35 -5.15 -7.49
CA ALA A 265 8.50 -6.61 -7.49
C ALA A 265 9.73 -7.03 -6.68
N SER A 266 9.60 -8.03 -5.82
CA SER A 266 10.76 -8.69 -5.21
C SER A 266 11.43 -9.63 -6.23
N PRO A 267 12.76 -9.76 -6.25
CA PRO A 267 13.45 -10.73 -7.11
C PRO A 267 13.16 -12.19 -6.75
N ARG A 268 12.62 -12.47 -5.55
CA ARG A 268 12.18 -13.80 -5.14
C ARG A 268 10.70 -13.76 -4.71
N PRO A 269 9.82 -14.53 -5.35
CA PRO A 269 8.41 -14.58 -4.96
C PRO A 269 8.27 -15.29 -3.60
N THR A 270 7.55 -14.65 -2.68
CA THR A 270 7.23 -15.17 -1.36
C THR A 270 5.71 -15.14 -1.19
N PRO A 271 5.00 -16.29 -1.25
CA PRO A 271 3.56 -16.29 -1.03
C PRO A 271 3.24 -15.97 0.42
N LEU A 272 2.19 -15.18 0.65
CA LEU A 272 1.53 -15.04 1.94
C LEU A 272 0.31 -15.97 1.98
N GLY A 273 0.19 -16.78 3.04
CA GLY A 273 -0.93 -17.71 3.21
C GLY A 273 -0.78 -19.01 2.40
N SER A 274 -1.91 -19.66 2.08
CA SER A 274 -1.96 -20.97 1.40
C SER A 274 -2.01 -20.88 -0.14
N ALA A 275 -1.69 -19.71 -0.71
CA ALA A 275 -1.77 -19.47 -2.15
C ALA A 275 -0.85 -20.41 -2.95
N PRO A 276 -1.35 -21.05 -4.03
CA PRO A 276 -0.53 -21.90 -4.89
C PRO A 276 0.49 -21.06 -5.67
N VAL A 277 1.75 -21.50 -5.67
CA VAL A 277 2.86 -20.89 -6.44
C VAL A 277 3.27 -21.83 -7.57
N PRO A 278 3.45 -21.35 -8.80
CA PRO A 278 4.17 -22.11 -9.82
C PRO A 278 5.65 -22.21 -9.41
N SER A 279 5.96 -23.27 -8.66
CA SER A 279 7.27 -23.82 -8.25
C SER A 279 8.52 -22.91 -8.29
N PRO A 280 9.20 -22.65 -7.14
CA PRO A 280 10.65 -22.56 -7.15
C PRO A 280 11.24 -23.98 -7.35
N PRO A 281 12.37 -24.18 -8.03
CA PRO A 281 13.00 -25.50 -8.10
C PRO A 281 13.29 -25.98 -6.67
N SER A 282 12.67 -27.09 -6.30
CA SER A 282 13.01 -27.85 -5.10
C SER A 282 14.38 -28.49 -5.31
N CYS A 283 15.45 -27.72 -5.12
CA CYS A 283 16.79 -28.26 -5.09
C CYS A 283 17.59 -27.52 -4.02
N SER A 284 17.95 -28.26 -2.97
CA SER A 284 18.96 -27.89 -1.99
C SER A 284 20.19 -27.39 -2.73
N THR A 285 20.41 -26.07 -2.76
CA THR A 285 21.61 -25.53 -3.40
C THR A 285 22.76 -25.58 -2.40
N SER A 286 23.26 -26.79 -2.12
CA SER A 286 24.65 -26.98 -1.74
C SER A 286 25.47 -27.04 -3.02
N MET A 287 25.73 -25.89 -3.62
CA MET A 287 26.81 -25.77 -4.60
C MET A 287 27.73 -24.65 -4.12
N ALA A 288 28.79 -25.07 -3.42
CA ALA A 288 30.00 -24.31 -3.31
C ALA A 288 30.47 -23.99 -4.74
N ALA A 289 30.40 -22.73 -5.14
CA ALA A 289 30.97 -22.28 -6.39
C ALA A 289 32.50 -22.33 -6.27
N THR A 290 33.11 -23.42 -6.71
CA THR A 290 34.53 -23.47 -7.05
C THR A 290 34.76 -22.57 -8.27
N TRP A 291 35.31 -21.39 -8.02
CA TRP A 291 35.77 -20.48 -9.07
C TRP A 291 37.07 -21.01 -9.69
N PRO A 292 37.15 -21.28 -11.00
CA PRO A 292 38.42 -21.54 -11.67
C PRO A 292 39.23 -20.23 -11.74
N ARG A 293 40.53 -20.33 -11.44
CA ARG A 293 41.49 -19.22 -11.56
C ARG A 293 41.82 -18.94 -13.02
N ARG A 294 41.80 -17.63 -13.35
CA ARG A 294 42.53 -16.87 -14.37
C ARG A 294 42.29 -17.18 -15.86
N ALA A 295 41.86 -16.14 -16.58
CA ALA A 295 42.66 -15.52 -17.64
C ALA A 295 42.23 -14.05 -17.82
N THR A 296 43.23 -13.18 -17.95
CA THR A 296 43.11 -11.74 -18.20
C THR A 296 42.59 -11.47 -19.62
N SER A 297 41.43 -10.83 -19.75
CA SER A 297 41.12 -10.02 -20.94
C SER A 297 40.19 -8.87 -20.57
N SER A 298 40.56 -7.69 -21.05
CA SER A 298 39.91 -6.41 -20.81
C SER A 298 38.72 -6.21 -21.73
N VAL A 299 37.53 -6.68 -21.33
CA VAL A 299 36.25 -6.31 -21.96
C VAL A 299 35.18 -6.29 -20.86
N PRO A 300 34.44 -5.19 -20.64
CA PRO A 300 33.32 -5.20 -19.70
C PRO A 300 32.16 -6.07 -20.24
N PRO A 301 31.49 -6.86 -19.40
CA PRO A 301 30.35 -7.67 -19.84
C PRO A 301 29.16 -6.77 -20.22
N PRO A 302 28.32 -7.18 -21.20
CA PRO A 302 27.13 -6.43 -21.56
C PRO A 302 26.12 -6.43 -20.41
N VAL A 303 25.52 -5.27 -20.18
CA VAL A 303 24.45 -5.05 -19.20
C VAL A 303 23.23 -5.89 -19.60
N ALA A 304 22.76 -6.76 -18.72
CA ALA A 304 21.51 -7.50 -18.92
C ALA A 304 20.33 -6.49 -19.00
N PRO A 305 19.43 -6.59 -19.99
CA PRO A 305 18.34 -5.64 -20.12
C PRO A 305 17.30 -5.84 -18.99
N VAL A 306 16.93 -4.74 -18.34
CA VAL A 306 15.72 -4.63 -17.52
C VAL A 306 14.51 -4.80 -18.45
N VAL A 307 13.69 -5.82 -18.22
CA VAL A 307 12.48 -6.06 -19.00
C VAL A 307 11.43 -5.01 -18.65
N VAL A 308 11.28 -4.01 -19.52
CA VAL A 308 10.06 -3.21 -19.61
C VAL A 308 9.03 -4.10 -20.30
N ALA A 309 7.88 -4.35 -19.65
CA ALA A 309 6.78 -5.09 -20.26
C ALA A 309 6.16 -4.27 -21.40
N GLY A 310 6.79 -4.30 -22.57
CA GLY A 310 6.17 -3.97 -23.84
C GLY A 310 5.20 -5.10 -24.22
N SER A 311 4.02 -4.73 -24.68
CA SER A 311 2.98 -5.65 -25.17
C SER A 311 3.56 -6.66 -26.17
N MET A 312 3.79 -7.90 -25.73
CA MET A 312 3.98 -9.02 -26.64
C MET A 312 2.59 -9.50 -27.11
N PRO A 313 2.33 -9.57 -28.43
CA PRO A 313 1.12 -10.18 -28.93
C PRO A 313 1.18 -11.69 -28.66
N TRP A 314 0.22 -12.19 -27.88
CA TRP A 314 -0.03 -13.61 -27.74
C TRP A 314 -0.42 -14.17 -29.12
N ARG A 315 0.54 -14.79 -29.82
CA ARG A 315 0.22 -15.66 -30.95
C ARG A 315 -0.22 -17.01 -30.37
N CYS A 316 -1.53 -17.22 -30.28
CA CYS A 316 -2.12 -18.55 -30.18
C CYS A 316 -1.78 -19.32 -31.45
N ALA A 317 -0.79 -20.21 -31.39
CA ALA A 317 -0.60 -21.26 -32.39
C ALA A 317 -1.39 -22.49 -31.95
N MET A 318 -2.63 -22.63 -32.43
CA MET A 318 -3.30 -23.94 -32.49
C MET A 318 -3.16 -24.49 -33.91
N PRO A 319 -2.77 -25.77 -34.09
CA PRO A 319 -2.78 -26.41 -35.39
C PRO A 319 -4.21 -26.84 -35.73
N CYS A 320 -4.92 -26.08 -36.57
CA CYS A 320 -6.21 -26.49 -37.11
C CYS A 320 -6.00 -27.25 -38.44
N ARG A 321 -6.35 -28.54 -38.45
CA ARG A 321 -6.45 -29.35 -39.66
C ARG A 321 -7.69 -28.94 -40.48
N SER A 322 -7.55 -29.14 -41.79
CA SER A 322 -8.55 -29.34 -42.85
C SER A 322 -9.38 -28.17 -43.40
N THR A 323 -9.09 -27.90 -44.68
CA THR A 323 -9.99 -27.69 -45.85
C THR A 323 -10.86 -26.42 -46.00
N ARG A 324 -10.50 -25.68 -47.08
CA ARG A 324 -11.32 -24.90 -48.04
C ARG A 324 -12.49 -24.05 -47.51
N CYS A 325 -12.43 -22.73 -47.78
CA CYS A 325 -13.36 -22.08 -48.72
C CYS A 325 -12.93 -20.64 -49.05
N ARG A 326 -13.33 -20.21 -50.26
CA ARG A 326 -13.00 -18.95 -50.95
C ARG A 326 -13.90 -17.80 -50.47
N GLY A 327 -13.43 -16.57 -50.60
CA GLY A 327 -14.24 -15.51 -51.24
C GLY A 327 -14.49 -14.21 -50.47
N SER A 328 -14.09 -13.12 -51.14
CA SER A 328 -14.63 -11.75 -51.11
C SER A 328 -14.13 -10.76 -50.05
N ALA A 329 -13.86 -9.56 -50.56
CA ALA A 329 -13.14 -8.44 -49.96
C ALA A 329 -14.06 -7.22 -49.76
N SER A 330 -13.58 -6.28 -48.93
CA SER A 330 -13.83 -4.81 -48.89
C SER A 330 -14.28 -4.28 -47.49
N PRO A 331 -14.13 -2.97 -47.18
CA PRO A 331 -12.83 -2.35 -46.88
C PRO A 331 -12.79 -1.46 -45.60
N SER A 332 -11.56 -1.26 -45.11
CA SER A 332 -10.98 -0.07 -44.44
C SER A 332 -11.79 0.79 -43.43
N TRP A 333 -11.34 0.80 -42.18
CA TRP A 333 -11.32 2.00 -41.32
C TRP A 333 -9.95 2.13 -40.66
N THR A 334 -9.16 3.09 -41.12
CA THR A 334 -7.89 3.52 -40.50
C THR A 334 -8.20 4.58 -39.43
N CYS A 335 -7.89 4.29 -38.17
CA CYS A 335 -7.85 5.30 -37.10
C CYS A 335 -6.39 5.53 -36.69
N SER A 336 -5.76 6.53 -37.31
CA SER A 336 -4.45 7.03 -36.91
C SER A 336 -4.61 8.16 -35.90
N THR A 337 -4.29 7.91 -34.63
CA THR A 337 -3.91 8.96 -33.69
C THR A 337 -2.92 8.39 -32.68
N VAL A 338 -1.63 8.53 -32.98
CA VAL A 338 -0.52 8.18 -32.08
C VAL A 338 -0.27 9.38 -31.17
N TRP A 339 -0.58 9.26 -29.87
CA TRP A 339 -0.11 10.20 -28.85
C TRP A 339 1.23 9.72 -28.30
N ARG A 340 2.30 10.50 -28.56
CA ARG A 340 3.60 10.32 -27.91
C ARG A 340 3.56 10.91 -26.51
N THR A 341 3.70 10.07 -25.49
CA THR A 341 4.16 10.48 -24.15
C THR A 341 5.49 9.80 -23.87
N SER A 342 6.57 10.54 -24.04
CA SER A 342 7.92 10.18 -23.63
C SER A 342 8.11 10.59 -22.17
N VAL A 343 8.31 9.65 -21.24
CA VAL A 343 8.76 9.97 -19.87
C VAL A 343 10.02 9.16 -19.58
N SER A 344 11.11 9.88 -19.33
CA SER A 344 12.43 9.35 -19.03
C SER A 344 12.49 8.76 -17.62
N VAL A 345 12.27 7.44 -17.51
CA VAL A 345 12.41 6.66 -16.25
C VAL A 345 13.87 6.18 -16.03
N SER A 346 14.74 6.33 -17.03
CA SER A 346 16.07 5.69 -17.05
C SER A 346 17.11 6.25 -16.05
N VAL A 347 16.89 7.43 -15.47
CA VAL A 347 17.94 8.12 -14.67
C VAL A 347 17.94 7.70 -13.19
N ILE A 348 16.80 7.22 -12.65
CA ILE A 348 16.71 6.84 -11.22
C ILE A 348 17.31 5.45 -10.98
N ALA A 349 17.08 4.49 -11.88
CA ALA A 349 17.62 3.14 -11.77
C ALA A 349 19.16 3.10 -11.85
N ALA A 350 19.77 3.99 -12.66
CA ALA A 350 21.22 4.06 -12.81
C ALA A 350 21.94 4.55 -11.54
N ARG A 351 21.30 5.42 -10.72
CA ARG A 351 21.88 5.90 -9.46
C ARG A 351 21.93 4.81 -8.37
N MET A 352 21.01 3.85 -8.38
CA MET A 352 20.99 2.73 -7.42
C MET A 352 22.05 1.67 -7.71
N ALA A 353 22.42 1.45 -8.98
CA ALA A 353 23.48 0.50 -9.33
C ALA A 353 24.90 0.99 -8.96
N MET A 354 25.10 2.30 -8.81
CA MET A 354 26.41 2.90 -8.52
C MET A 354 26.73 3.08 -7.03
N SER A 355 25.77 2.94 -6.11
CA SER A 355 25.99 3.12 -4.66
C SER A 355 26.41 1.82 -3.93
N SER A 356 26.29 0.65 -4.57
CA SER A 356 26.56 -0.65 -3.94
C SER A 356 28.03 -1.10 -3.93
N THR A 357 28.97 -0.27 -4.39
CA THR A 357 30.40 -0.65 -4.49
C THR A 357 31.39 0.20 -3.68
N ARG A 358 30.95 1.10 -2.78
CA ARG A 358 31.89 1.80 -1.88
C ARG A 358 32.01 1.12 -0.53
N ARG A 359 33.05 0.28 -0.39
CA ARG A 359 33.65 -0.06 0.90
C ARG A 359 34.07 1.24 1.60
N TRP A 360 33.46 1.53 2.74
CA TRP A 360 33.92 2.56 3.65
C TRP A 360 35.13 2.03 4.42
N THR A 361 36.28 2.69 4.27
CA THR A 361 37.42 2.58 5.20
C THR A 361 37.52 3.89 5.97
N PRO A 362 37.78 3.87 7.28
CA PRO A 362 37.87 5.08 8.08
C PRO A 362 39.21 5.78 7.77
N ARG A 363 39.18 7.02 7.28
CA ARG A 363 40.38 7.87 7.18
C ARG A 363 40.32 8.99 8.22
N ALA A 364 41.41 9.02 8.97
CA ALA A 364 41.70 9.85 10.12
C ALA A 364 41.63 11.36 9.87
N MET A 365 41.32 12.07 10.96
CA MET A 365 41.61 13.47 11.25
C MET A 365 42.87 13.99 10.54
N LYS A 366 42.70 15.09 9.78
CA LYS A 366 43.75 16.12 9.64
C LYS A 366 43.12 17.50 9.80
N ARG A 367 43.52 18.17 10.88
CA ARG A 367 43.40 19.61 11.09
C ARG A 367 44.00 20.36 9.89
N SER A 368 43.29 21.34 9.35
CA SER A 368 43.93 22.49 8.70
C SER A 368 43.18 23.77 9.06
N SER A 369 43.92 24.66 9.70
CA SER A 369 43.57 26.02 10.08
C SER A 369 43.29 26.87 8.85
N ARG A 370 42.15 27.55 8.80
CA ARG A 370 41.95 28.75 7.97
C ARG A 370 41.46 29.89 8.84
N SER A 371 42.24 30.95 8.79
CA SER A 371 42.06 32.22 9.46
C SER A 371 40.81 32.95 8.96
N THR A 372 39.96 33.34 9.90
CA THR A 372 38.89 34.31 9.68
C THR A 372 39.46 35.72 9.83
N ARG A 373 39.61 36.42 8.70
CA ARG A 373 39.75 37.89 8.70
C ARG A 373 38.40 38.49 9.11
N THR A 374 38.36 39.09 10.28
CA THR A 374 37.29 39.97 10.74
C THR A 374 37.67 41.41 10.36
N CYS A 375 36.89 42.03 9.48
CA CYS A 375 36.94 43.48 9.28
C CYS A 375 36.08 44.15 10.35
N ARG A 376 36.73 44.85 11.28
CA ARG A 376 36.10 45.76 12.26
C ARG A 376 35.73 47.07 11.56
N ALA A 377 34.51 47.54 11.78
CA ALA A 377 34.12 48.93 11.56
C ALA A 377 34.76 49.80 12.66
N GLY A 378 35.58 50.77 12.26
CA GLY A 378 36.19 51.75 13.14
C GLY A 378 35.40 53.06 13.11
N THR A 379 34.77 53.41 14.23
CA THR A 379 34.30 54.76 14.53
C THR A 379 35.48 55.61 15.03
N SER A 380 35.82 56.67 14.30
CA SER A 380 36.74 57.71 14.75
C SER A 380 35.95 58.90 15.30
N ARG A 381 36.15 59.19 16.58
CA ARG A 381 35.94 60.50 17.20
C ARG A 381 37.31 61.03 17.59
N ARG A 382 37.68 62.21 17.13
CA ARG A 382 38.59 63.12 17.83
C ARG A 382 37.97 64.51 17.82
N SER A 383 37.94 65.06 19.01
CA SER A 383 37.53 66.40 19.41
C SER A 383 38.63 67.42 19.11
N ALA A 384 38.21 68.59 18.62
CA ALA A 384 38.72 69.92 18.94
C ALA A 384 37.61 70.91 18.55
#